data_AF-A0ABC9BQF1-F1
#
_entry.id   AF-A0ABC9BQF1-F1
#
_cell.length_a   1.000
_cell.length_b   1.000
_cell.length_c   1.000
_cell.angle_alpha   90.00
_cell.angle_beta   90.00
_cell.angle_gamma   90.00
#
_symmetry.space_group_name_H-M   'P 1'
#
loop_
_entity.id
_entity.type
_entity.pdbx_description
1 polymer ?
#
loop_
_entity_poly.entity_id
_entity_poly.type
_entity_poly.pdbx_seq_one_letter_code
_entity_poly.pdbx_strand_id
1 'polypeptide(L)'
;MAFCSDVEDVISMSLTVVASLLQKYNIDPKLIGRLEVGSETVIDKSKSIKTWLMQIFEVYADGLARPIGGAAAIAMLIGPDAPISFERKYKASHMADVYDFYKPDLASEYPVVDGKLSQTCYLMALDSCYRQFCTKYEKLVGEQFSISDADYCVFHSPYNKLVQKSFTRLFYNDFMRNCSSVDNDAQEKLLPFANLTNQESYQSHDLEKVLSYLAGQRRTLLFVLDVTAKLESRHVTSPEKFVETLKLMEHRYGAKDFETSKDTSLLPPGTFYLTEVDSMYRRFYDMKASDDIAAGGKIKGSNGIANGI
;
A
#
# COMPACT_ATOMS: atom_id res chain seq x y z
N MET A 1 -0.72 -6.35 13.95
CA MET A 1 -0.12 -5.46 12.93
C MET A 1 1.05 -6.22 12.30
N ALA A 2 1.32 -6.04 11.01
CA ALA A 2 2.56 -6.55 10.42
C ALA A 2 3.65 -5.50 10.56
N PHE A 3 4.87 -5.96 10.81
CA PHE A 3 6.11 -5.20 10.89
C PHE A 3 7.22 -6.16 10.45
N CYS A 4 8.47 -5.68 10.41
CA CYS A 4 9.62 -6.52 10.08
C CYS A 4 10.77 -6.28 11.05
N SER A 5 11.73 -7.21 11.02
CA SER A 5 13.00 -7.17 11.74
C SER A 5 14.10 -6.45 10.94
N ASP A 6 15.31 -6.43 11.51
CA ASP A 6 16.49 -5.75 11.00
C ASP A 6 17.13 -6.40 9.77
N VAL A 7 16.71 -7.61 9.39
CA VAL A 7 17.24 -8.36 8.24
C VAL A 7 16.82 -7.73 6.92
N GLU A 8 16.54 -6.42 6.86
CA GLU A 8 15.70 -5.81 5.82
C GLU A 8 15.73 -4.20 5.80
N ASP A 9 15.36 -3.52 4.67
CA ASP A 9 15.18 -2.08 4.23
C ASP A 9 14.23 -2.02 2.97
N VAL A 10 13.53 -0.97 2.48
CA VAL A 10 12.32 -1.11 1.60
C VAL A 10 12.41 -1.68 0.14
N ILE A 11 13.22 -2.70 -0.15
CA ILE A 11 13.60 -3.13 -1.51
C ILE A 11 13.36 -4.65 -1.82
N SER A 12 13.40 -5.61 -0.87
CA SER A 12 13.03 -7.06 -1.04
C SER A 12 11.57 -7.11 -1.29
N MET A 13 10.72 -6.44 -0.51
CA MET A 13 9.30 -6.65 -0.69
C MET A 13 8.94 -6.38 -2.14
N SER A 14 9.51 -5.31 -2.70
CA SER A 14 9.48 -4.96 -4.12
C SER A 14 10.06 -6.08 -5.00
N LEU A 15 11.32 -6.47 -4.84
CA LEU A 15 11.97 -7.52 -5.65
C LEU A 15 11.36 -8.94 -5.47
N THR A 16 10.73 -9.22 -4.33
CA THR A 16 10.14 -10.50 -3.90
C THR A 16 8.73 -10.61 -4.41
N VAL A 17 7.94 -9.54 -4.37
CA VAL A 17 6.66 -9.53 -5.09
C VAL A 17 6.88 -9.52 -6.60
N VAL A 18 7.91 -8.83 -7.12
CA VAL A 18 8.27 -8.87 -8.55
C VAL A 18 8.71 -10.27 -8.98
N ALA A 19 9.69 -10.90 -8.32
CA ALA A 19 10.12 -12.24 -8.70
C ALA A 19 9.05 -13.31 -8.46
N SER A 20 8.27 -13.20 -7.37
CA SER A 20 7.16 -14.14 -7.15
C SER A 20 6.06 -13.98 -8.20
N LEU A 21 5.84 -12.77 -8.73
CA LEU A 21 4.95 -12.53 -9.87
C LEU A 21 5.53 -13.14 -11.15
N LEU A 22 6.79 -12.83 -11.50
CA LEU A 22 7.43 -13.34 -12.73
C LEU A 22 7.48 -14.87 -12.75
N GLN A 23 7.83 -15.49 -11.61
CA GLN A 23 7.87 -16.95 -11.46
C GLN A 23 6.47 -17.58 -11.54
N LYS A 24 5.47 -17.07 -10.80
CA LYS A 24 4.13 -17.70 -10.72
C LYS A 24 3.31 -17.57 -11.99
N TYR A 25 3.53 -16.51 -12.76
CA TYR A 25 2.88 -16.30 -14.06
C TYR A 25 3.77 -16.69 -15.25
N ASN A 26 4.96 -17.28 -15.00
CA ASN A 26 5.93 -17.73 -15.98
C ASN A 26 6.26 -16.68 -17.06
N ILE A 27 6.58 -15.45 -16.62
CA ILE A 27 6.86 -14.29 -17.46
C ILE A 27 8.38 -14.19 -17.67
N ASP A 28 8.86 -14.24 -18.92
CA ASP A 28 10.26 -13.89 -19.26
C ASP A 28 10.49 -12.41 -18.89
N PRO A 29 11.46 -12.08 -18.01
CA PRO A 29 11.80 -10.69 -17.66
C PRO A 29 12.03 -9.77 -18.87
N LYS A 30 12.50 -10.31 -20.01
CA LYS A 30 12.74 -9.56 -21.26
C LYS A 30 11.47 -8.98 -21.89
N LEU A 31 10.29 -9.45 -21.50
CA LEU A 31 9.00 -8.90 -21.95
C LEU A 31 8.61 -7.61 -21.21
N ILE A 32 9.30 -7.24 -20.13
CA ILE A 32 8.97 -6.08 -19.31
C ILE A 32 9.61 -4.80 -19.89
N GLY A 33 8.90 -4.17 -20.83
CA GLY A 33 9.33 -2.91 -21.47
C GLY A 33 9.26 -1.65 -20.59
N ARG A 34 8.67 -1.73 -19.39
CA ARG A 34 8.57 -0.60 -18.43
C ARG A 34 8.46 -1.12 -17.00
N LEU A 35 9.20 -0.50 -16.08
CA LEU A 35 9.20 -0.82 -14.65
C LEU A 35 9.26 0.48 -13.84
N GLU A 36 8.32 0.64 -12.91
CA GLU A 36 8.16 1.82 -12.05
C GLU A 36 7.86 1.37 -10.61
N VAL A 37 8.16 2.24 -9.64
CA VAL A 37 7.94 1.98 -8.21
C VAL A 37 7.35 3.23 -7.57
N GLY A 38 6.18 3.09 -6.96
CA GLY A 38 5.65 4.07 -6.01
C GLY A 38 6.03 3.67 -4.58
N SER A 39 6.64 4.56 -3.82
CA SER A 39 6.94 4.39 -2.39
C SER A 39 7.09 5.76 -1.72
N GLU A 40 6.76 5.82 -0.43
CA GLU A 40 7.00 6.96 0.45
C GLU A 40 8.10 6.71 1.50
N THR A 41 8.74 5.53 1.45
CA THR A 41 9.87 5.19 2.31
C THR A 41 11.17 5.41 1.54
N VAL A 42 11.89 6.45 1.93
CA VAL A 42 13.12 6.91 1.26
C VAL A 42 14.33 6.31 1.95
N ILE A 43 15.17 5.60 1.19
CA ILE A 43 16.44 5.03 1.67
C ILE A 43 17.64 5.76 1.08
N ASP A 44 17.49 6.19 -0.17
CA ASP A 44 18.44 7.05 -0.87
C ASP A 44 17.62 8.17 -1.53
N LYS A 45 18.12 9.41 -1.43
CA LYS A 45 17.45 10.62 -1.93
C LYS A 45 17.63 10.82 -3.44
N SER A 46 18.38 9.93 -4.11
CA SER A 46 18.69 9.94 -5.55
C SER A 46 18.55 8.55 -6.19
N LYS A 47 19.13 7.51 -5.58
CA LYS A 47 19.09 6.13 -6.10
C LYS A 47 17.74 5.47 -5.83
N SER A 48 16.78 5.71 -6.73
CA SER A 48 15.44 5.12 -6.65
C SER A 48 15.44 3.58 -6.55
N ILE A 49 14.45 3.05 -5.83
CA ILE A 49 14.19 1.59 -5.65
C ILE A 49 14.20 0.86 -7.00
N LYS A 50 13.66 1.48 -8.06
CA LYS A 50 13.67 0.96 -9.43
C LYS A 50 15.07 0.55 -9.92
N THR A 51 16.13 1.26 -9.53
CA THR A 51 17.51 0.93 -9.94
C THR A 51 18.05 -0.32 -9.27
N TRP A 52 17.57 -0.67 -8.08
CA TRP A 52 17.85 -1.95 -7.44
C TRP A 52 17.01 -3.06 -8.10
N LEU A 53 15.75 -2.76 -8.47
CA LEU A 53 14.90 -3.73 -9.18
C LEU A 53 15.51 -4.26 -10.48
N MET A 54 16.40 -3.50 -11.13
CA MET A 54 17.07 -3.90 -12.38
C MET A 54 17.89 -5.19 -12.25
N GLN A 55 18.32 -5.56 -11.04
CA GLN A 55 19.05 -6.81 -10.75
C GLN A 55 18.25 -8.09 -11.09
N ILE A 56 16.92 -7.99 -11.30
CA ILE A 56 16.07 -9.09 -11.81
C ILE A 56 16.04 -9.16 -13.35
N PHE A 57 16.38 -8.06 -14.03
CA PHE A 57 16.21 -7.88 -15.48
C PHE A 57 17.53 -7.81 -16.25
N GLU A 58 18.64 -7.58 -15.57
CA GLU A 58 19.98 -7.62 -16.14
C GLU A 58 20.40 -9.07 -16.44
N VAL A 59 20.99 -9.31 -17.62
CA VAL A 59 21.22 -10.66 -18.14
C VAL A 59 22.48 -11.27 -17.54
N TYR A 60 22.31 -12.03 -16.46
CA TYR A 60 23.29 -12.97 -15.88
C TYR A 60 24.73 -12.43 -15.74
N ALA A 61 24.94 -11.63 -14.69
CA ALA A 61 26.15 -11.75 -13.88
C ALA A 61 25.74 -12.42 -12.55
N ASP A 62 26.55 -13.33 -12.02
CA ASP A 62 26.12 -14.18 -10.90
C ASP A 62 25.96 -13.41 -9.58
N GLY A 63 24.71 -13.31 -9.10
CA GLY A 63 24.35 -13.10 -7.70
C GLY A 63 23.21 -12.11 -7.48
N LEU A 64 22.70 -12.08 -6.25
CA LEU A 64 21.30 -11.75 -5.96
C LEU A 64 21.16 -10.73 -4.82
N ALA A 65 20.16 -9.83 -4.89
CA ALA A 65 19.99 -8.74 -3.91
C ALA A 65 18.53 -8.31 -3.62
N ARG A 66 18.13 -7.99 -2.33
CA ARG A 66 16.75 -7.75 -1.76
C ARG A 66 16.55 -7.59 -0.16
N PRO A 67 15.81 -6.57 0.37
CA PRO A 67 15.33 -6.33 1.85
C PRO A 67 13.83 -5.80 2.36
N ILE A 68 13.49 -5.24 3.58
CA ILE A 68 12.17 -4.65 4.19
C ILE A 68 11.04 -4.13 3.24
N GLY A 69 9.82 -3.83 3.72
CA GLY A 69 9.11 -4.28 4.94
C GLY A 69 8.10 -3.27 5.50
N GLY A 70 7.60 -3.54 6.70
CA GLY A 70 6.53 -2.76 7.33
C GLY A 70 5.11 -2.85 6.71
N ALA A 71 4.65 -3.83 5.94
CA ALA A 71 5.27 -5.05 5.40
C ALA A 71 4.46 -5.58 4.19
N ALA A 72 4.18 -4.72 3.20
CA ALA A 72 3.58 -5.12 1.93
C ALA A 72 4.15 -4.36 0.73
N ALA A 73 4.52 -5.09 -0.32
CA ALA A 73 4.63 -4.55 -1.68
C ALA A 73 3.69 -5.34 -2.61
N ILE A 74 3.24 -4.67 -3.68
CA ILE A 74 2.36 -5.24 -4.69
C ILE A 74 2.99 -4.99 -6.06
N ALA A 75 3.28 -6.05 -6.81
CA ALA A 75 3.56 -5.95 -8.23
C ALA A 75 2.26 -6.16 -9.02
N MET A 76 2.07 -5.34 -10.06
CA MET A 76 0.96 -5.45 -11.00
C MET A 76 1.54 -5.50 -12.42
N LEU A 77 1.20 -6.53 -13.18
CA LEU A 77 1.51 -6.58 -14.61
C LEU A 77 0.44 -5.77 -15.36
N ILE A 78 0.85 -4.88 -16.26
CA ILE A 78 -0.04 -4.02 -17.03
C ILE A 78 0.16 -4.31 -18.53
N GLY A 79 -0.92 -4.60 -19.25
CA GLY A 79 -0.91 -4.92 -20.67
C GLY A 79 -2.27 -4.71 -21.35
N PRO A 80 -2.39 -5.02 -22.65
CA PRO A 80 -3.69 -5.13 -23.32
C PRO A 80 -4.49 -6.32 -22.76
N ASP A 81 -5.78 -6.37 -23.11
CA ASP A 81 -6.68 -7.51 -22.85
C ASP A 81 -6.75 -7.99 -21.38
N ALA A 82 -6.45 -7.06 -20.45
CA ALA A 82 -6.41 -7.34 -19.02
C ALA A 82 -7.82 -7.59 -18.44
N PRO A 83 -8.00 -8.60 -17.57
CA PRO A 83 -9.30 -8.93 -16.97
C PRO A 83 -9.82 -7.84 -16.00
N ILE A 84 -8.93 -6.96 -15.54
CA ILE A 84 -9.29 -5.72 -14.83
C ILE A 84 -8.86 -4.57 -15.75
N SER A 85 -9.82 -3.95 -16.43
CA SER A 85 -9.57 -2.87 -17.39
C SER A 85 -9.84 -1.48 -16.79
N PHE A 86 -9.17 -0.45 -17.31
CA PHE A 86 -9.32 0.92 -16.80
C PHE A 86 -10.40 1.69 -17.55
N GLU A 87 -11.46 2.10 -16.84
CA GLU A 87 -12.50 2.99 -17.35
C GLU A 87 -12.05 4.46 -17.38
N ARG A 88 -11.10 4.77 -18.27
CA ARG A 88 -10.36 6.04 -18.30
C ARG A 88 -11.23 7.30 -18.44
N LYS A 89 -12.46 7.17 -18.96
CA LYS A 89 -13.27 8.31 -19.43
C LYS A 89 -13.76 9.23 -18.30
N TYR A 90 -14.13 8.67 -17.15
CA TYR A 90 -14.67 9.42 -16.00
C TYR A 90 -13.75 9.49 -14.78
N LYS A 91 -12.47 9.11 -14.90
CA LYS A 91 -11.47 9.30 -13.82
C LYS A 91 -11.48 10.75 -13.31
N ALA A 92 -11.60 10.91 -12.00
CA ALA A 92 -11.42 12.18 -11.29
C ALA A 92 -10.09 12.23 -10.54
N SER A 93 -9.68 13.42 -10.09
CA SER A 93 -8.53 13.64 -9.21
C SER A 93 -8.70 14.97 -8.46
N HIS A 94 -8.13 15.06 -7.28
CA HIS A 94 -8.01 16.29 -6.50
C HIS A 94 -6.60 16.38 -5.93
N MET A 95 -6.04 17.58 -5.91
CA MET A 95 -4.72 17.90 -5.38
C MET A 95 -4.83 19.27 -4.72
N ALA A 96 -4.20 19.45 -3.56
CA ALA A 96 -4.17 20.69 -2.78
C ALA A 96 -2.84 20.78 -2.05
N ASP A 97 -2.40 22.00 -1.74
CA ASP A 97 -1.26 22.27 -0.85
C ASP A 97 -1.75 22.21 0.60
N VAL A 98 -1.29 21.21 1.35
CA VAL A 98 -1.73 20.90 2.73
C VAL A 98 -0.58 20.26 3.52
N TYR A 99 -0.59 20.47 4.84
CA TYR A 99 0.43 19.97 5.78
C TYR A 99 -0.18 19.02 6.81
N ASP A 100 -0.99 18.06 6.35
CA ASP A 100 -1.71 17.11 7.22
C ASP A 100 -0.86 15.89 7.61
N PHE A 101 -0.04 15.40 6.69
CA PHE A 101 0.92 14.30 6.89
C PHE A 101 2.16 14.50 6.00
N TYR A 102 3.34 14.66 6.58
CA TYR A 102 4.57 14.91 5.83
C TYR A 102 5.84 14.49 6.61
N LYS A 103 6.95 14.28 5.91
CA LYS A 103 8.26 13.88 6.50
C LYS A 103 9.29 15.00 6.29
N PRO A 104 9.31 16.05 7.15
CA PRO A 104 10.21 17.19 6.99
C PRO A 104 11.62 16.92 7.53
N ASP A 105 11.75 16.04 8.53
CA ASP A 105 13.03 15.58 9.04
C ASP A 105 13.56 14.46 8.13
N LEU A 106 14.73 14.70 7.54
CA LEU A 106 15.39 13.75 6.63
C LEU A 106 16.25 12.71 7.35
N ALA A 107 16.39 12.80 8.68
CA ALA A 107 17.10 11.84 9.52
C ALA A 107 16.17 10.87 10.28
N SER A 108 14.86 11.12 10.24
CA SER A 108 13.83 10.32 10.92
C SER A 108 12.98 9.54 9.91
N GLU A 109 12.52 8.34 10.28
CA GLU A 109 11.47 7.62 9.54
C GLU A 109 10.07 8.17 9.86
N TYR A 110 9.92 8.79 11.04
CA TYR A 110 8.63 9.19 11.59
C TYR A 110 8.09 10.48 10.95
N PRO A 111 6.82 10.51 10.52
CA PRO A 111 6.18 11.69 9.93
C PRO A 111 5.72 12.70 11.01
N VAL A 112 5.64 13.96 10.60
CA VAL A 112 4.79 14.96 11.27
C VAL A 112 3.36 14.79 10.77
N VAL A 113 2.40 14.69 11.69
CA VAL A 113 0.99 14.39 11.36
C VAL A 113 0.02 15.17 12.25
N ASP A 114 -0.96 15.84 11.61
CA ASP A 114 -2.19 16.29 12.26
C ASP A 114 -3.33 15.31 11.90
N GLY A 115 -3.65 14.40 12.82
CA GLY A 115 -4.68 13.38 12.63
C GLY A 115 -6.12 13.92 12.52
N LYS A 116 -6.38 15.20 12.87
CA LYS A 116 -7.68 15.85 12.62
C LYS A 116 -7.70 16.47 11.23
N LEU A 117 -6.64 17.19 10.86
CA LEU A 117 -6.52 17.78 9.54
C LEU A 117 -6.51 16.70 8.46
N SER A 118 -5.79 15.59 8.66
CA SER A 118 -5.67 14.53 7.65
C SER A 118 -6.99 13.81 7.36
N GLN A 119 -7.81 13.54 8.39
CA GLN A 119 -9.18 13.05 8.17
C GLN A 119 -10.04 14.05 7.39
N THR A 120 -9.85 15.35 7.62
CA THR A 120 -10.59 16.43 6.95
C THR A 120 -10.15 16.56 5.48
N CYS A 121 -8.85 16.58 5.23
CA CYS A 121 -8.24 16.62 3.90
C CYS A 121 -8.61 15.38 3.07
N TYR A 122 -8.60 14.19 3.67
CA TYR A 122 -9.01 12.95 3.02
C TYR A 122 -10.49 12.99 2.59
N LEU A 123 -11.41 13.41 3.46
CA LEU A 123 -12.84 13.49 3.12
C LEU A 123 -13.14 14.62 2.11
N MET A 124 -12.42 15.74 2.19
CA MET A 124 -12.48 16.82 1.20
C MET A 124 -12.01 16.35 -0.19
N ALA A 125 -10.91 15.59 -0.25
CA ALA A 125 -10.42 14.99 -1.48
C ALA A 125 -11.39 13.94 -2.04
N LEU A 126 -12.02 13.14 -1.16
CA LEU A 126 -13.02 12.14 -1.53
C LEU A 126 -14.26 12.79 -2.17
N ASP A 127 -14.88 13.79 -1.52
CA ASP A 127 -16.01 14.55 -2.08
C ASP A 127 -15.65 15.19 -3.44
N SER A 128 -14.46 15.81 -3.49
CA SER A 128 -13.98 16.52 -4.68
C SER A 128 -13.73 15.57 -5.85
N CYS A 129 -13.20 14.37 -5.61
CA CYS A 129 -13.07 13.32 -6.60
C CYS A 129 -14.42 12.73 -7.01
N TYR A 130 -15.29 12.39 -6.05
CA TYR A 130 -16.56 11.73 -6.33
C TYR A 130 -17.51 12.62 -7.13
N ARG A 131 -17.65 13.90 -6.75
CA ARG A 131 -18.45 14.88 -7.50
C ARG A 131 -17.94 15.05 -8.94
N GLN A 132 -16.61 15.14 -9.13
CA GLN A 132 -16.02 15.21 -10.47
C GLN A 132 -16.19 13.92 -11.28
N PHE A 133 -16.19 12.76 -10.63
CA PHE A 133 -16.45 11.46 -11.28
C PHE A 133 -17.89 11.42 -11.78
N CYS A 134 -18.86 11.74 -10.92
CA CYS A 134 -20.28 11.78 -11.24
C CYS A 134 -20.56 12.71 -12.42
N THR A 135 -20.08 13.96 -12.40
CA THR A 135 -20.27 14.91 -13.51
C THR A 135 -19.64 14.45 -14.83
N LYS A 136 -18.58 13.63 -14.80
CA LYS A 136 -18.01 13.03 -16.02
C LYS A 136 -18.82 11.83 -16.49
N TYR A 137 -19.29 10.98 -15.58
CA TYR A 137 -20.16 9.85 -15.88
C TYR A 137 -21.49 10.32 -16.50
N GLU A 138 -22.19 11.23 -15.82
CA GLU A 138 -23.44 11.88 -16.26
C GLU A 138 -23.31 12.43 -17.68
N LYS A 139 -22.21 13.15 -17.97
CA LYS A 139 -21.94 13.74 -19.30
C LYS A 139 -21.67 12.71 -20.42
N LEU A 140 -21.26 11.49 -20.08
CA LEU A 140 -20.80 10.47 -21.03
C LEU A 140 -21.77 9.30 -21.21
N VAL A 141 -22.55 8.98 -20.17
CA VAL A 141 -23.53 7.89 -20.14
C VAL A 141 -24.96 8.44 -20.29
N GLY A 142 -25.22 9.66 -19.79
CA GLY A 142 -26.55 10.27 -19.78
C GLY A 142 -27.38 9.99 -18.53
N GLU A 143 -26.84 9.22 -17.58
CA GLU A 143 -27.51 8.75 -16.36
C GLU A 143 -26.82 9.29 -15.09
N GLN A 144 -27.57 9.46 -14.01
CA GLN A 144 -27.04 9.95 -12.74
C GLN A 144 -26.34 8.80 -11.99
N PHE A 145 -25.02 8.87 -11.87
CA PHE A 145 -24.25 7.89 -11.09
C PHE A 145 -24.60 7.95 -9.59
N SER A 146 -24.64 6.82 -8.91
CA SER A 146 -24.71 6.71 -7.45
C SER A 146 -23.87 5.53 -6.94
N ILE A 147 -23.67 5.43 -5.63
CA ILE A 147 -22.86 4.38 -5.01
C ILE A 147 -23.45 2.97 -5.21
N SER A 148 -24.73 2.87 -5.58
CA SER A 148 -25.39 1.60 -5.92
C SER A 148 -25.06 1.10 -7.32
N ASP A 149 -24.49 1.93 -8.19
CA ASP A 149 -24.12 1.60 -9.57
C ASP A 149 -22.69 1.02 -9.68
N ALA A 150 -22.04 0.75 -8.54
CA ALA A 150 -20.75 0.07 -8.44
C ALA A 150 -20.84 -1.13 -7.49
N ASP A 151 -20.58 -2.34 -8.00
CA ASP A 151 -20.59 -3.59 -7.21
C ASP A 151 -19.61 -3.55 -6.01
N TYR A 152 -18.48 -2.85 -6.18
CA TYR A 152 -17.40 -2.78 -5.20
C TYR A 152 -16.75 -1.40 -5.15
N CYS A 153 -16.56 -0.89 -3.93
CA CYS A 153 -15.85 0.36 -3.68
C CYS A 153 -14.58 0.09 -2.87
N VAL A 154 -13.41 0.34 -3.47
CA VAL A 154 -12.09 0.10 -2.87
C VAL A 154 -11.43 1.42 -2.51
N PHE A 155 -10.90 1.53 -1.29
CA PHE A 155 -10.35 2.77 -0.73
C PHE A 155 -8.90 2.57 -0.25
N HIS A 156 -8.12 3.65 -0.22
CA HIS A 156 -6.91 3.68 0.60
C HIS A 156 -7.30 3.43 2.07
N SER A 157 -6.60 2.51 2.73
CA SER A 157 -7.09 1.84 3.95
C SER A 157 -6.07 1.92 5.10
N PRO A 158 -5.78 3.12 5.65
CA PRO A 158 -4.81 3.27 6.73
C PRO A 158 -5.33 2.64 8.04
N TYR A 159 -6.66 2.65 8.23
CA TYR A 159 -7.36 1.87 9.25
C TYR A 159 -8.83 1.66 8.85
N ASN A 160 -9.43 0.53 9.24
CA ASN A 160 -10.74 0.10 8.75
C ASN A 160 -11.88 1.12 9.05
N LYS A 161 -11.85 1.82 10.18
CA LYS A 161 -12.88 2.83 10.50
C LYS A 161 -12.87 4.01 9.50
N LEU A 162 -11.73 4.40 8.92
CA LEU A 162 -11.72 5.43 7.87
C LEU A 162 -12.39 4.91 6.58
N VAL A 163 -12.19 3.63 6.23
CA VAL A 163 -12.86 3.01 5.07
C VAL A 163 -14.39 3.04 5.25
N GLN A 164 -14.88 2.70 6.45
CA GLN A 164 -16.31 2.82 6.78
C GLN A 164 -16.81 4.26 6.64
N LYS A 165 -16.09 5.26 7.18
CA LYS A 165 -16.42 6.69 7.01
C LYS A 165 -16.38 7.13 5.53
N SER A 166 -15.48 6.55 4.73
CA SER A 166 -15.33 6.87 3.31
C SER A 166 -16.54 6.42 2.51
N PHE A 167 -16.95 5.16 2.67
CA PHE A 167 -18.11 4.61 1.97
C PHE A 167 -19.40 5.35 2.34
N THR A 168 -19.62 5.65 3.62
CA THR A 168 -20.80 6.41 4.05
C THR A 168 -20.75 7.88 3.64
N ARG A 169 -19.56 8.47 3.48
CA ARG A 169 -19.43 9.81 2.90
C ARG A 169 -19.87 9.84 1.44
N LEU A 170 -19.61 8.80 0.66
CA LEU A 170 -20.13 8.71 -0.72
C LEU A 170 -21.66 8.63 -0.72
N PHE A 171 -22.25 7.80 0.15
CA PHE A 171 -23.71 7.75 0.32
C PHE A 171 -24.32 9.10 0.78
N TYR A 172 -23.62 9.88 1.62
CA TYR A 172 -24.02 11.25 1.95
C TYR A 172 -23.94 12.20 0.74
N ASN A 173 -22.94 12.06 -0.13
CA ASN A 173 -22.88 12.84 -1.38
C ASN A 173 -24.07 12.50 -2.30
N ASP A 174 -24.51 11.24 -2.35
CA ASP A 174 -25.70 10.84 -3.13
C ASP A 174 -27.00 11.40 -2.56
N PHE A 175 -27.14 11.44 -1.23
CA PHE A 175 -28.22 12.16 -0.57
C PHE A 175 -28.20 13.65 -0.94
N MET A 176 -27.05 14.32 -0.85
CA MET A 176 -26.89 15.73 -1.24
C MET A 176 -27.07 15.99 -2.75
N ARG A 177 -27.04 14.93 -3.58
CA ARG A 177 -27.33 14.94 -5.03
C ARG A 177 -28.76 14.50 -5.36
N ASN A 178 -29.58 14.17 -4.37
CA ASN A 178 -30.94 13.65 -4.50
C ASN A 178 -31.04 12.37 -5.37
N CYS A 179 -30.06 11.46 -5.24
CA CYS A 179 -30.03 10.22 -6.03
C CYS A 179 -31.18 9.26 -5.64
N SER A 180 -31.79 8.63 -6.65
CA SER A 180 -32.93 7.71 -6.50
C SER A 180 -32.61 6.41 -5.74
N SER A 181 -31.32 6.09 -5.56
CA SER A 181 -30.82 4.98 -4.74
C SER A 181 -30.81 5.26 -3.23
N VAL A 182 -31.07 6.51 -2.80
CA VAL A 182 -31.21 6.87 -1.39
C VAL A 182 -32.66 6.67 -0.95
N ASP A 183 -32.93 5.56 -0.27
CA ASP A 183 -34.26 5.24 0.25
C ASP A 183 -34.81 6.26 1.27
N ASN A 184 -36.13 6.30 1.41
CA ASN A 184 -36.85 7.25 2.27
C ASN A 184 -36.37 7.20 3.73
N ASP A 185 -36.04 6.00 4.25
CA ASP A 185 -35.55 5.81 5.62
C ASP A 185 -34.21 6.52 5.87
N ALA A 186 -33.32 6.50 4.87
CA ALA A 186 -32.10 7.30 4.86
C ALA A 186 -32.36 8.79 4.60
N GLN A 187 -33.28 9.15 3.70
CA GLN A 187 -33.61 10.56 3.45
C GLN A 187 -34.11 11.25 4.73
N GLU A 188 -35.06 10.65 5.45
CA GLU A 188 -35.58 11.18 6.72
C GLU A 188 -34.48 11.35 7.78
N LYS A 189 -33.53 10.40 7.87
CA LYS A 189 -32.41 10.45 8.82
C LYS A 189 -31.33 11.45 8.44
N LEU A 190 -31.15 11.75 7.14
CA LEU A 190 -30.12 12.67 6.65
C LEU A 190 -30.64 14.11 6.47
N LEU A 191 -31.96 14.31 6.35
CA LEU A 191 -32.59 15.62 6.22
C LEU A 191 -32.16 16.67 7.28
N PRO A 192 -31.96 16.33 8.58
CA PRO A 192 -31.45 17.28 9.58
C PRO A 192 -30.05 17.84 9.25
N PHE A 193 -29.28 17.16 8.40
CA PHE A 193 -27.90 17.51 8.04
C PHE A 193 -27.78 18.07 6.61
N ALA A 194 -28.90 18.30 5.90
CA ALA A 194 -28.92 18.82 4.52
C ALA A 194 -28.42 20.27 4.40
N ASN A 195 -28.50 21.05 5.49
CA ASN A 195 -28.09 22.46 5.53
C ASN A 195 -26.66 22.66 6.07
N LEU A 196 -25.90 21.61 6.38
CA LEU A 196 -24.52 21.75 6.83
C LEU A 196 -23.61 22.18 5.67
N THR A 197 -22.67 23.09 5.95
CA THR A 197 -21.55 23.30 5.03
C THR A 197 -20.62 22.09 5.02
N ASN A 198 -19.81 21.94 3.97
CA ASN A 198 -18.84 20.85 3.87
C ASN A 198 -17.94 20.77 5.13
N GLN A 199 -17.44 21.90 5.62
CA GLN A 199 -16.56 21.96 6.79
C GLN A 199 -17.23 21.51 8.09
N GLU A 200 -18.49 21.89 8.32
CA GLU A 200 -19.27 21.40 9.46
C GLU A 200 -19.57 19.90 9.31
N SER A 201 -19.88 19.45 8.10
CA SER A 201 -20.18 18.04 7.82
C SER A 201 -18.97 17.10 8.03
N TYR A 202 -17.72 17.59 7.91
CA TYR A 202 -16.51 16.83 8.25
C TYR A 202 -16.28 16.70 9.77
N GLN A 203 -16.87 17.59 10.57
CA GLN A 203 -16.66 17.67 12.02
C GLN A 203 -17.91 17.27 12.84
N SER A 204 -19.05 17.04 12.18
CA SER A 204 -20.31 16.64 12.82
C SER A 204 -20.28 15.18 13.29
N HIS A 205 -20.06 14.99 14.59
CA HIS A 205 -20.15 13.68 15.24
C HIS A 205 -21.55 13.04 15.13
N ASP A 206 -22.62 13.83 15.04
CA ASP A 206 -23.97 13.30 14.92
C ASP A 206 -24.28 12.83 13.49
N LEU A 207 -23.74 13.50 12.48
CA LEU A 207 -23.74 12.97 11.11
C LEU A 207 -22.90 11.67 11.04
N GLU A 208 -21.73 11.59 11.70
CA GLU A 208 -20.96 10.34 11.74
C GLU A 208 -21.74 9.18 12.40
N LYS A 209 -22.50 9.43 13.47
CA LYS A 209 -23.34 8.42 14.12
C LYS A 209 -24.43 7.90 13.17
N VAL A 210 -25.18 8.80 12.53
CA VAL A 210 -26.26 8.43 11.60
C VAL A 210 -25.71 7.70 10.38
N LEU A 211 -24.61 8.18 9.79
CA LEU A 211 -23.92 7.50 8.70
C LEU A 211 -23.37 6.13 9.11
N SER A 212 -22.82 5.99 10.31
CA SER A 212 -22.35 4.68 10.84
C SER A 212 -23.51 3.70 11.05
N TYR A 213 -24.68 4.16 11.50
CA TYR A 213 -25.89 3.35 11.62
C TYR A 213 -26.39 2.87 10.24
N LEU A 214 -26.45 3.78 9.26
CA LEU A 214 -26.84 3.46 7.89
C LEU A 214 -25.86 2.50 7.17
N ALA A 215 -24.56 2.54 7.51
CA ALA A 215 -23.62 1.50 7.10
C ALA A 215 -23.88 0.15 7.77
N GLY A 216 -24.24 0.13 9.06
CA GLY A 216 -24.51 -1.12 9.79
C GLY A 216 -25.64 -1.97 9.17
N GLN A 217 -26.58 -1.33 8.47
CA GLN A 217 -27.66 -2.00 7.73
C GLN A 217 -27.27 -2.42 6.31
N ARG A 218 -26.33 -1.72 5.65
CA ARG A 218 -25.96 -1.95 4.25
C ARG A 218 -24.67 -2.79 4.17
N ARG A 219 -24.78 -4.03 3.66
CA ARG A 219 -23.67 -4.99 3.58
C ARG A 219 -22.46 -4.43 2.81
N THR A 220 -21.47 -3.94 3.55
CA THR A 220 -20.14 -3.65 3.01
C THR A 220 -19.44 -4.99 2.77
N LEU A 221 -19.53 -5.53 1.55
CA LEU A 221 -18.87 -6.78 1.18
C LEU A 221 -17.34 -6.57 1.12
N LEU A 222 -16.68 -6.89 2.23
CA LEU A 222 -15.23 -7.04 2.29
C LEU A 222 -14.84 -8.32 1.53
N PHE A 223 -14.60 -8.21 0.21
CA PHE A 223 -14.04 -9.32 -0.53
C PHE A 223 -12.55 -9.46 -0.20
N VAL A 224 -12.18 -10.59 0.42
CA VAL A 224 -10.80 -10.94 0.71
C VAL A 224 -10.27 -11.70 -0.51
N LEU A 225 -9.30 -11.11 -1.22
CA LEU A 225 -8.46 -11.85 -2.17
C LEU A 225 -7.91 -13.10 -1.47
N ASP A 226 -7.72 -14.22 -2.17
CA ASP A 226 -7.26 -15.47 -1.53
C ASP A 226 -5.79 -15.36 -1.04
N VAL A 227 -5.67 -14.78 0.15
CA VAL A 227 -4.44 -14.58 0.92
C VAL A 227 -4.58 -15.14 2.32
N THR A 228 -5.68 -15.83 2.62
CA THR A 228 -6.02 -16.39 3.95
C THR A 228 -4.89 -17.27 4.45
N ALA A 229 -4.39 -18.19 3.63
CA ALA A 229 -3.23 -19.03 3.96
C ALA A 229 -1.97 -18.22 4.32
N LYS A 230 -1.71 -17.08 3.65
CA LYS A 230 -0.60 -16.17 3.99
C LYS A 230 -0.84 -15.37 5.27
N LEU A 231 -2.11 -15.15 5.65
CA LEU A 231 -2.48 -14.48 6.89
C LEU A 231 -2.48 -15.43 8.08
N GLU A 232 -2.70 -16.72 7.84
CA GLU A 232 -2.62 -17.80 8.83
C GLU A 232 -1.16 -18.25 9.04
N SER A 233 -0.34 -18.29 7.99
CA SER A 233 1.10 -18.62 8.08
C SER A 233 1.99 -17.51 8.67
N ARG A 234 1.44 -16.63 9.52
CA ARG A 234 2.20 -15.53 10.16
C ARG A 234 2.63 -15.90 11.57
N HIS A 235 3.84 -15.50 11.93
CA HIS A 235 4.36 -15.64 13.28
C HIS A 235 3.88 -14.48 14.17
N VAL A 236 3.25 -14.81 15.29
CA VAL A 236 2.82 -13.82 16.30
C VAL A 236 4.02 -13.47 17.19
N THR A 237 4.26 -12.17 17.37
CA THR A 237 5.32 -11.63 18.25
C THR A 237 4.69 -10.85 19.40
N SER A 238 5.30 -10.87 20.58
CA SER A 238 4.80 -10.14 21.75
C SER A 238 5.01 -8.62 21.61
N PRO A 239 4.23 -7.78 22.33
CA PRO A 239 4.38 -6.32 22.28
C PRO A 239 5.78 -5.84 22.66
N GLU A 240 6.46 -6.55 23.58
CA GLU A 240 7.78 -6.20 24.10
C GLU A 240 8.84 -6.38 23.01
N LYS A 241 8.92 -7.58 22.40
CA LYS A 241 9.84 -7.86 21.28
C LYS A 241 9.53 -6.99 20.06
N PHE A 242 8.25 -6.63 19.84
CA PHE A 242 7.88 -5.64 18.81
C PHE A 242 8.49 -4.26 19.10
N VAL A 243 8.35 -3.73 20.32
CA VAL A 243 8.95 -2.44 20.72
C VAL A 243 10.48 -2.47 20.72
N GLU A 244 11.11 -3.58 21.10
CA GLU A 244 12.56 -3.80 20.97
C GLU A 244 13.00 -3.75 19.50
N THR A 245 12.23 -4.39 18.61
CA THR A 245 12.51 -4.37 17.16
C THR A 245 12.38 -2.96 16.58
N LEU A 246 11.35 -2.18 16.96
CA LEU A 246 11.22 -0.79 16.51
C LEU A 246 12.43 0.07 16.90
N LYS A 247 12.91 -0.04 18.14
CA LYS A 247 14.12 0.68 18.60
C LYS A 247 15.37 0.27 17.83
N LEU A 248 15.50 -1.01 17.48
CA LEU A 248 16.58 -1.48 16.63
C LEU A 248 16.47 -0.86 15.22
N MET A 249 15.27 -0.85 14.62
CA MET A 249 15.05 -0.23 13.31
C MET A 249 15.34 1.28 13.31
N GLU A 250 14.95 2.00 14.36
CA GLU A 250 15.27 3.42 14.55
C GLU A 250 16.80 3.65 14.58
N HIS A 251 17.57 2.75 15.20
CA HIS A 251 19.04 2.77 15.16
C HIS A 251 19.65 2.29 13.81
N ARG A 252 18.89 1.61 12.95
CA ARG A 252 19.32 1.23 11.58
C ARG A 252 18.91 2.25 10.51
N TYR A 253 17.91 3.10 10.78
CA TYR A 253 17.43 4.10 9.83
C TYR A 253 18.51 5.14 9.55
N GLY A 254 18.77 5.40 8.26
CA GLY A 254 19.87 6.28 7.82
C GLY A 254 21.29 5.82 8.22
N ALA A 255 21.45 4.64 8.82
CA ALA A 255 22.73 4.15 9.34
C ALA A 255 23.56 3.41 8.28
N LYS A 256 24.79 3.07 8.67
CA LYS A 256 25.77 2.34 7.86
C LYS A 256 26.76 1.57 8.75
N ASP A 257 27.61 0.78 8.10
CA ASP A 257 28.68 -0.01 8.75
C ASP A 257 28.13 -1.02 9.77
N PHE A 258 27.16 -1.83 9.33
CA PHE A 258 26.53 -2.86 10.15
C PHE A 258 26.14 -4.13 9.38
N GLU A 259 26.27 -5.28 10.04
CA GLU A 259 25.59 -6.52 9.68
C GLU A 259 24.21 -6.60 10.37
N THR A 260 23.26 -7.30 9.74
CA THR A 260 21.97 -7.65 10.34
C THR A 260 22.08 -8.92 11.18
N SER A 261 21.02 -9.28 11.90
CA SER A 261 20.91 -10.57 12.59
C SER A 261 20.98 -11.80 11.66
N LYS A 262 20.77 -11.62 10.35
CA LYS A 262 20.73 -12.66 9.31
C LYS A 262 19.78 -13.84 9.64
N ASP A 263 18.82 -13.63 10.56
CA ASP A 263 17.81 -14.63 10.95
C ASP A 263 16.71 -14.76 9.89
N THR A 264 16.83 -15.81 9.09
CA THR A 264 15.85 -16.16 8.05
C THR A 264 14.79 -17.15 8.53
N SER A 265 14.80 -17.58 9.80
CA SER A 265 13.98 -18.70 10.29
C SER A 265 12.48 -18.49 10.01
N LEU A 266 11.97 -17.28 10.32
CA LEU A 266 10.57 -16.87 10.17
C LEU A 266 10.18 -16.41 8.75
N LEU A 267 11.14 -16.33 7.81
CA LEU A 267 10.86 -15.92 6.43
C LEU A 267 10.41 -17.12 5.58
N PRO A 268 9.40 -16.99 4.70
CA PRO A 268 9.08 -18.02 3.70
C PRO A 268 10.22 -18.22 2.68
N PRO A 269 10.44 -19.43 2.13
CA PRO A 269 11.37 -19.63 1.01
C PRO A 269 11.08 -18.71 -0.18
N GLY A 270 12.13 -18.26 -0.87
CA GLY A 270 12.05 -17.28 -1.95
C GLY A 270 11.84 -15.82 -1.50
N THR A 271 11.62 -15.60 -0.20
CA THR A 271 11.86 -14.30 0.47
C THR A 271 13.37 -14.08 0.60
N PHE A 272 13.80 -12.83 0.63
CA PHE A 272 15.21 -12.46 0.75
C PHE A 272 15.35 -11.38 1.84
N TYR A 273 16.59 -11.07 2.22
CA TYR A 273 16.95 -10.27 3.38
C TYR A 273 18.22 -9.43 3.16
N LEU A 274 18.29 -8.26 3.79
CA LEU A 274 19.52 -7.50 4.08
C LEU A 274 20.45 -8.34 4.94
N THR A 275 21.67 -8.53 4.44
CA THR A 275 22.78 -9.11 5.17
C THR A 275 23.56 -8.01 5.88
N GLU A 276 23.83 -6.89 5.21
CA GLU A 276 24.69 -5.82 5.73
C GLU A 276 24.56 -4.50 4.95
N VAL A 277 24.92 -3.40 5.60
CA VAL A 277 25.13 -2.07 5.00
C VAL A 277 26.55 -1.64 5.32
N ASP A 278 27.39 -1.42 4.30
CA ASP A 278 28.81 -1.09 4.51
C ASP A 278 29.05 0.38 4.88
N SER A 279 30.31 0.72 5.20
CA SER A 279 30.76 2.08 5.50
C SER A 279 30.51 3.13 4.40
N MET A 280 30.09 2.73 3.20
CA MET A 280 29.71 3.58 2.07
C MET A 280 28.18 3.67 1.86
N TYR A 281 27.36 3.16 2.79
CA TYR A 281 25.90 3.02 2.66
C TYR A 281 25.46 2.05 1.53
N ARG A 282 26.38 1.28 0.93
CA ARG A 282 26.00 0.23 -0.02
C ARG A 282 25.38 -0.91 0.77
N ARG A 283 24.33 -1.49 0.20
CA ARG A 283 23.48 -2.45 0.88
C ARG A 283 23.55 -3.80 0.17
N PHE A 284 23.65 -4.84 0.97
CA PHE A 284 23.98 -6.20 0.57
C PHE A 284 22.95 -7.17 1.14
N TYR A 285 22.72 -8.26 0.43
CA TYR A 285 21.46 -8.96 0.52
C TYR A 285 21.58 -10.41 0.02
N ASP A 286 20.63 -11.29 0.37
CA ASP A 286 20.64 -12.71 -0.04
C ASP A 286 19.24 -13.36 0.00
N MET A 287 19.06 -14.53 -0.63
CA MET A 287 17.79 -15.28 -0.73
C MET A 287 17.69 -16.41 0.29
N LYS A 288 16.54 -16.53 0.98
CA LYS A 288 16.20 -17.78 1.66
C LYS A 288 15.87 -18.85 0.61
N ALA A 289 16.78 -19.82 0.45
CA ALA A 289 16.59 -20.95 -0.44
C ALA A 289 15.34 -21.78 -0.10
N SER A 290 14.85 -22.56 -1.06
CA SER A 290 13.87 -23.63 -0.85
C SER A 290 14.56 -24.94 -0.50
N ASP A 291 14.05 -25.65 0.49
CA ASP A 291 14.65 -26.88 1.03
C ASP A 291 14.84 -27.99 -0.02
N ASP A 292 14.02 -27.99 -1.09
CA ASP A 292 14.13 -28.90 -2.25
C ASP A 292 15.51 -28.86 -2.95
N ILE A 293 16.27 -27.78 -2.80
CA ILE A 293 17.60 -27.63 -3.42
C ILE A 293 18.69 -28.40 -2.64
N ALA A 294 18.47 -28.67 -1.34
CA ALA A 294 19.47 -29.29 -0.46
C ALA A 294 19.85 -30.73 -0.85
N ALA A 295 19.01 -31.43 -1.61
CA ALA A 295 19.23 -32.82 -2.01
C ALA A 295 20.14 -32.98 -3.26
N GLY A 296 20.51 -31.90 -3.96
CA GLY A 296 20.85 -31.95 -5.39
C GLY A 296 22.13 -31.28 -5.88
N GLY A 297 23.02 -30.73 -5.02
CA GLY A 297 24.31 -30.21 -5.51
C GLY A 297 25.11 -29.36 -4.54
N LYS A 298 26.43 -29.59 -4.48
CA LYS A 298 27.37 -28.70 -3.78
C LYS A 298 27.71 -27.48 -4.64
N ILE A 299 27.06 -26.35 -4.38
CA ILE A 299 27.49 -25.04 -4.91
C ILE A 299 28.53 -24.44 -3.94
N LYS A 300 29.58 -23.83 -4.50
CA LYS A 300 30.69 -23.24 -3.73
C LYS A 300 30.51 -21.73 -3.58
N GLY A 301 30.98 -21.21 -2.45
CA GLY A 301 31.61 -19.89 -2.39
C GLY A 301 30.66 -18.72 -2.08
N SER A 302 30.80 -18.20 -0.86
CA SER A 302 30.31 -16.87 -0.49
C SER A 302 31.06 -15.78 -1.26
N ASN A 303 30.34 -14.90 -1.95
CA ASN A 303 30.83 -13.60 -2.44
C ASN A 303 29.69 -12.59 -2.30
N GLY A 304 29.85 -11.59 -1.42
CA GLY A 304 28.89 -10.49 -1.29
C GLY A 304 29.02 -9.50 -2.45
N ILE A 305 27.90 -9.03 -2.99
CA ILE A 305 27.88 -8.14 -4.16
C ILE A 305 27.65 -6.70 -3.72
N ALA A 306 28.70 -5.90 -3.87
CA ALA A 306 28.62 -4.45 -3.72
C ALA A 306 27.99 -3.84 -4.98
N ASN A 307 27.20 -2.77 -4.81
CA ASN A 307 26.89 -1.88 -5.92
C ASN A 307 28.19 -1.35 -6.53
N GLY A 308 28.32 -1.48 -7.86
CA GLY A 308 29.24 -0.67 -8.65
C GLY A 308 28.89 0.82 -8.56
N ILE A 309 29.90 1.66 -8.79
CA ILE A 309 29.79 3.12 -8.95
C ILE A 309 29.87 3.42 -10.45
#